data_AF-A0A4Q8AGI7-F1
#
_entry.id   AF-A0A4Q8AGI7-F1
#
_cell.length_a   1.000
_cell.length_b   1.000
_cell.length_c   1.000
_cell.angle_alpha   90.00
_cell.angle_beta   90.00
_cell.angle_gamma   90.00
#
_symmetry.space_group_name_H-M   'P 1'
#
loop_
_entity.id
_entity.type
_entity.pdbx_description
1 polymer ?
#
loop_
_entity_poly.entity_id
_entity_poly.type
_entity_poly.pdbx_seq_one_letter_code
_entity_poly.pdbx_strand_id
1 'polypeptide(L)'
;MGWGTWEVHPGNARGVVTRTESEIERLEKKDTPLINRFEAAAEACDHLDIGDALDTLLSDFAGPVLTQARNSGLYFCGKTREAIKGFVDGDEEMAVEAERAIYTMPATGEEDGK
;
A
#
# COMPACT_ATOMS: atom_id res chain seq x y z
N MET A 1 -26.03 12.70 -16.76
CA MET A 1 -25.13 12.74 -15.59
C MET A 1 -24.16 11.59 -15.77
N GLY A 2 -22.95 11.89 -16.26
CA GLY A 2 -21.92 10.88 -16.43
C GLY A 2 -21.42 10.48 -15.05
N TRP A 3 -21.68 9.25 -14.65
CA TRP A 3 -20.94 8.63 -13.56
C TRP A 3 -19.49 8.59 -14.05
N GLY A 4 -18.60 9.35 -13.42
CA GLY A 4 -17.19 9.27 -13.73
C GLY A 4 -16.78 7.82 -13.55
N THR A 5 -16.45 7.16 -14.66
CA THR A 5 -15.83 5.84 -14.63
C THR A 5 -14.53 6.02 -13.86
N TRP A 6 -14.51 5.52 -12.63
CA TRP A 6 -13.29 5.43 -11.85
C TRP A 6 -12.45 4.33 -12.49
N GLU A 7 -11.66 4.71 -13.48
CA GLU A 7 -10.73 3.81 -14.15
C GLU A 7 -9.58 3.51 -13.19
N VAL A 8 -9.68 2.36 -12.51
CA VAL A 8 -8.58 1.86 -11.67
C VAL A 8 -7.66 1.07 -12.58
N HIS A 9 -6.43 1.56 -12.78
CA HIS A 9 -5.39 0.83 -13.51
C HIS A 9 -4.65 -0.11 -12.54
N PRO A 10 -4.93 -1.42 -12.52
CA PRO A 10 -4.40 -2.33 -11.50
C PRO A 10 -2.86 -2.44 -11.58
N GLY A 11 -2.29 -2.29 -12.79
CA GLY A 11 -0.85 -2.27 -13.02
C GLY A 11 -0.15 -1.09 -12.31
N ASN A 12 -0.69 0.12 -12.45
CA ASN A 12 -0.13 1.31 -11.79
C ASN A 12 -0.26 1.20 -10.26
N ALA A 13 -1.41 0.72 -9.78
CA ALA A 13 -1.65 0.51 -8.36
C ALA A 13 -0.68 -0.54 -7.76
N ARG A 14 -0.45 -1.66 -8.46
CA ARG A 14 0.58 -2.65 -8.07
C ARG A 14 1.98 -2.03 -8.04
N GLY A 15 2.32 -1.18 -9.01
CA GLY A 15 3.60 -0.46 -9.04
C GLY A 15 3.80 0.45 -7.82
N VAL A 16 2.76 1.15 -7.37
CA VAL A 16 2.79 1.96 -6.14
C VAL A 16 3.04 1.08 -4.92
N VAL A 17 2.33 -0.06 -4.79
CA VAL A 17 2.54 -1.02 -3.69
C VAL A 17 4.00 -1.49 -3.66
N THR A 18 4.54 -1.96 -4.79
CA THR A 18 5.93 -2.44 -4.86
C THR A 18 6.94 -1.37 -4.48
N ARG A 19 6.72 -0.12 -4.91
CA ARG A 19 7.59 1.01 -4.54
C ARG A 19 7.52 1.30 -3.04
N THR A 20 6.32 1.32 -2.47
CA THR A 20 6.13 1.55 -1.03
C THR A 20 6.78 0.45 -0.20
N GLU A 21 6.66 -0.82 -0.62
CA GLU A 21 7.36 -1.93 0.03
C GLU A 21 8.88 -1.79 -0.04
N SER A 22 9.41 -1.37 -1.19
CA SER A 22 10.84 -1.12 -1.35
C SER A 22 11.33 -0.02 -0.39
N GLU A 23 10.54 1.04 -0.19
CA GLU A 23 10.88 2.10 0.75
C GLU A 23 10.75 1.63 2.22
N ILE A 24 9.80 0.76 2.53
CA ILE A 24 9.70 0.12 3.86
C ILE A 24 10.94 -0.73 4.15
N GLU A 25 11.37 -1.58 3.23
CA GLU A 25 12.61 -2.37 3.39
C GLU A 25 13.85 -1.47 3.57
N ARG A 26 13.88 -0.32 2.90
CA ARG A 26 14.95 0.67 3.07
C ARG A 26 14.93 1.31 4.45
N LEU A 27 13.74 1.53 5.03
CA LEU A 27 13.61 2.01 6.41
C LEU A 27 14.08 0.96 7.41
N GLU A 28 13.71 -0.30 7.24
CA GLU A 28 14.17 -1.40 8.11
C GLU A 28 15.70 -1.54 8.10
N LYS A 29 16.32 -1.42 6.92
CA LYS A 29 17.78 -1.44 6.80
C LYS A 29 18.48 -0.25 7.48
N LYS A 30 17.76 0.84 7.75
CA LYS A 30 18.29 2.05 8.40
C LYS A 30 18.08 2.07 9.91
N ASP A 31 17.28 1.17 10.46
CA ASP A 31 16.94 1.13 11.88
C ASP A 31 18.18 0.87 12.74
N THR A 32 18.94 -0.19 12.44
CA THR A 32 20.19 -0.51 13.15
C THR A 32 21.27 0.58 12.97
N PRO A 33 21.53 1.09 11.75
CA PRO A 33 22.43 2.24 11.58
C PRO A 33 22.03 3.50 12.36
N LEU A 34 20.74 3.73 12.59
CA LEU A 34 20.27 4.86 13.36
C LEU A 34 20.60 4.68 14.84
N ILE A 35 20.24 3.53 15.43
CA ILE A 35 20.54 3.19 16.83
C ILE A 35 22.04 3.31 17.08
N ASN A 36 22.87 2.68 16.25
CA ASN A 36 24.33 2.72 16.39
C ASN A 36 24.89 4.15 16.34
N ARG A 37 24.26 5.07 15.57
CA ARG A 37 24.69 6.48 15.50
C ARG A 37 24.33 7.25 16.76
N PHE A 38 23.19 6.96 17.36
CA PHE A 38 22.78 7.55 18.63
C PHE A 38 23.68 7.07 19.77
N GLU A 39 23.92 5.76 19.87
CA GLU A 39 24.85 5.17 20.85
C GLU A 39 26.27 5.73 20.70
N ALA A 40 26.79 5.79 19.47
CA ALA A 40 28.12 6.34 19.21
C ALA A 40 28.20 7.85 19.52
N ALA A 41 27.12 8.61 19.30
CA ALA A 41 27.07 10.02 19.67
C ALA A 41 27.02 10.22 21.18
N ALA A 42 26.25 9.38 21.89
CA ALA A 42 26.18 9.40 23.36
C ALA A 42 27.55 9.08 23.97
N GLU A 43 28.25 8.07 23.47
CA GLU A 43 29.60 7.70 23.91
C GLU A 43 30.62 8.82 23.62
N ALA A 44 30.55 9.46 22.44
CA ALA A 44 31.48 10.51 22.04
C ALA A 44 31.30 11.83 22.81
N CYS A 45 30.12 12.08 23.38
CA CYS A 45 29.85 13.32 24.12
C CYS A 45 30.54 13.40 25.49
N ASP A 46 30.99 12.27 26.06
CA ASP A 46 31.66 12.19 27.37
C ASP A 46 30.95 13.01 28.48
N HIS A 47 29.61 13.08 28.38
CA HIS A 47 28.75 13.90 29.23
C HIS A 47 27.43 13.19 29.46
N LEU A 48 27.17 12.81 30.72
CA LEU A 48 26.01 12.00 31.12
C LEU A 48 24.67 12.59 30.63
N ASP A 49 24.42 13.88 30.90
CA ASP A 49 23.14 14.51 30.51
C ASP A 49 22.91 14.55 28.98
N ILE A 50 23.98 14.61 28.18
CA ILE A 50 23.88 14.65 26.72
C ILE A 50 23.63 13.24 26.20
N GLY A 51 24.30 12.23 26.77
CA GLY A 51 24.01 10.82 26.49
C GLY A 51 22.56 10.46 26.81
N ASP A 52 22.08 10.79 28.01
CA ASP A 52 20.70 10.56 28.41
C ASP A 52 19.69 11.26 27.50
N ALA A 53 19.99 12.49 27.06
CA ALA A 53 19.14 13.22 26.12
C ALA A 53 19.09 12.56 24.73
N LEU A 54 20.22 12.00 24.26
CA LEU A 54 20.30 11.26 23.00
C LEU A 54 19.55 9.94 23.07
N ASP A 55 19.70 9.20 24.17
CA ASP A 55 18.97 7.95 24.40
C ASP A 55 17.46 8.18 24.52
N THR A 56 17.05 9.28 25.17
CA THR A 56 15.66 9.72 25.24
C THR A 56 15.15 10.08 23.85
N LEU A 57 15.92 10.82 23.05
CA LEU A 57 15.52 11.18 21.68
C LEU A 57 15.38 9.94 20.78
N LEU A 58 16.25 8.96 20.93
CA LEU A 58 16.14 7.68 20.23
C LEU A 58 14.88 6.91 20.66
N SER A 59 14.68 6.74 21.96
CA SER A 59 13.65 5.87 22.53
C SER A 59 12.25 6.46 22.43
N ASP A 60 12.10 7.76 22.69
CA ASP A 60 10.78 8.41 22.79
C ASP A 60 10.31 9.00 21.46
N PHE A 61 11.23 9.26 20.53
CA PHE A 61 10.89 9.91 19.27
C PHE A 61 11.31 9.12 18.04
N ALA A 62 12.61 8.90 17.85
CA ALA A 62 13.11 8.39 16.57
C ALA A 62 12.65 6.94 16.30
N GLY A 63 12.76 6.05 17.29
CA GLY A 63 12.30 4.66 17.21
C GLY A 63 10.79 4.52 16.98
N PRO A 64 9.94 5.19 17.79
CA PRO A 64 8.49 5.18 17.59
C PRO A 64 8.05 5.71 16.22
N VAL A 65 8.66 6.81 15.75
CA VAL A 65 8.34 7.38 14.42
C VAL A 65 8.67 6.41 13.29
N LEU A 66 9.83 5.75 13.34
CA LEU A 66 10.21 4.74 12.35
C LEU A 66 9.27 3.54 12.37
N THR A 67 8.93 3.06 13.57
CA THR A 67 7.98 1.97 13.76
C THR A 67 6.61 2.32 13.20
N GLN A 68 6.12 3.53 13.46
CA GLN A 68 4.81 3.99 12.96
C GLN A 68 4.81 4.16 11.44
N ALA A 69 5.87 4.72 10.86
CA ALA A 69 6.02 4.84 9.41
C ALA A 69 5.98 3.47 8.73
N ARG A 70 6.70 2.48 9.28
CA ARG A 70 6.69 1.09 8.80
C ARG A 70 5.29 0.49 8.87
N ASN A 71 4.67 0.52 10.05
CA ASN A 71 3.37 -0.11 10.27
C ASN A 71 2.28 0.51 9.40
N SER A 72 2.30 1.84 9.24
CA SER A 72 1.37 2.55 8.37
C SER A 72 1.59 2.15 6.91
N GLY A 73 2.85 2.10 6.44
CA GLY A 73 3.18 1.68 5.09
C GLY A 73 2.71 0.25 4.79
N LEU A 74 2.98 -0.71 5.69
CA LEU A 74 2.53 -2.09 5.54
C LEU A 74 1.00 -2.20 5.50
N TYR A 75 0.31 -1.45 6.36
CA TYR A 75 -1.14 -1.38 6.36
C TYR A 75 -1.70 -0.85 5.02
N PHE A 76 -1.13 0.24 4.49
CA PHE A 76 -1.54 0.79 3.20
C PHE A 76 -1.28 -0.19 2.05
N CYS A 77 -0.13 -0.87 2.03
CA CYS A 77 0.15 -1.90 1.04
C CYS A 77 -0.87 -3.05 1.11
N GLY A 78 -1.21 -3.51 2.31
CA GLY A 78 -2.23 -4.53 2.52
C GLY A 78 -3.61 -4.10 2.00
N LYS A 79 -4.08 -2.92 2.41
CA LYS A 79 -5.38 -2.38 1.96
C LYS A 79 -5.44 -2.11 0.46
N THR A 80 -4.35 -1.65 -0.13
CA THR A 80 -4.28 -1.42 -1.57
C THR A 80 -4.34 -2.74 -2.34
N ARG A 81 -3.69 -3.81 -1.85
CA ARG A 81 -3.81 -5.16 -2.44
C ARG A 81 -5.23 -5.69 -2.37
N GLU A 82 -5.89 -5.55 -1.21
CA GLU A 82 -7.30 -5.94 -1.05
C GLU A 82 -8.18 -5.19 -2.05
N ALA A 83 -7.98 -3.88 -2.20
CA ALA A 83 -8.73 -3.07 -3.15
C ALA A 83 -8.47 -3.46 -4.62
N ILE A 84 -7.21 -3.70 -5.01
CA ILE A 84 -6.86 -4.17 -6.36
C ILE A 84 -7.53 -5.51 -6.64
N LYS A 85 -7.50 -6.44 -5.68
CA LYS A 85 -8.14 -7.74 -5.82
C LYS A 85 -9.65 -7.58 -5.99
N GLY A 86 -10.31 -6.83 -5.11
CA GLY A 86 -11.76 -6.60 -5.21
C GLY A 86 -12.19 -5.96 -6.54
N PHE A 87 -11.36 -5.07 -7.10
CA PHE A 87 -11.62 -4.49 -8.42
C PHE A 87 -11.51 -5.54 -9.54
N VAL A 88 -10.46 -6.37 -9.54
CA VAL A 88 -10.27 -7.43 -10.54
C VAL A 88 -11.37 -8.48 -10.44
N ASP A 89 -11.67 -8.96 -9.23
CA ASP A 89 -12.73 -9.96 -9.00
C ASP A 89 -14.09 -9.42 -9.50
N GLY A 90 -14.41 -8.14 -9.24
CA GLY A 90 -15.64 -7.50 -9.73
C GLY A 90 -15.69 -7.33 -11.24
N ASP A 91 -14.56 -7.03 -11.89
CA ASP A 91 -14.47 -6.94 -13.36
C ASP A 91 -14.68 -8.32 -14.01
N GLU A 92 -14.12 -9.38 -13.41
CA GLU A 92 -14.36 -10.77 -13.83
C GLU A 92 -15.84 -11.17 -13.67
N GLU A 93 -16.47 -10.85 -12.53
CA GLU A 93 -17.90 -11.11 -12.31
C GLU A 93 -18.78 -10.37 -13.34
N MET A 94 -18.53 -9.09 -13.58
CA MET A 94 -19.27 -8.32 -14.60
C MET A 94 -19.06 -8.87 -16.00
N ALA A 95 -17.86 -9.32 -16.34
CA ALA A 95 -17.59 -9.94 -17.65
C ALA A 95 -18.38 -11.26 -17.80
N VAL A 96 -18.43 -12.09 -16.76
CA VAL A 96 -19.21 -13.34 -16.76
C VAL A 96 -20.72 -13.06 -16.85
N GLU A 97 -21.23 -12.05 -16.14
CA GLU A 97 -22.63 -11.65 -16.24
C GLU A 97 -22.98 -11.09 -17.62
N ALA A 98 -22.10 -10.29 -18.21
CA ALA A 98 -22.27 -9.78 -19.56
C ALA A 98 -22.28 -10.91 -20.60
N GLU A 99 -21.40 -11.90 -20.47
CA GLU A 99 -21.38 -13.10 -21.32
C GLU A 99 -22.68 -13.89 -21.18
N ARG A 100 -23.14 -14.13 -19.95
CA ARG A 100 -24.44 -14.79 -19.69
C ARG A 100 -25.61 -14.00 -20.30
N ALA A 101 -25.59 -12.68 -20.22
CA ALA A 101 -26.62 -11.83 -20.80
C ALA A 101 -26.67 -11.96 -22.34
N ILE A 102 -25.52 -12.07 -23.01
CA ILE A 102 -25.45 -12.32 -24.46
C ILE A 102 -26.10 -13.67 -24.81
N TYR A 103 -25.83 -14.73 -24.04
CA TYR A 103 -26.39 -16.06 -24.29
C TYR A 103 -27.86 -16.22 -23.85
N THR A 104 -28.39 -15.30 -23.04
CA THR A 104 -29.79 -15.31 -22.59
C THR A 104 -30.67 -14.28 -23.30
N MET A 105 -30.12 -13.49 -24.22
CA MET A 105 -30.93 -12.67 -25.12
C MET A 105 -31.83 -13.59 -25.96
N PRO A 106 -33.17 -13.50 -25.81
CA PRO A 106 -34.05 -14.18 -26.75
C PRO A 106 -33.76 -13.59 -28.13
N ALA A 107 -33.53 -14.45 -29.13
CA ALA A 107 -33.33 -14.02 -30.51
C ALA A 107 -34.50 -13.09 -30.88
N THR A 108 -34.23 -11.79 -30.96
CA THR A 108 -35.24 -10.82 -31.36
C THR A 108 -35.49 -11.00 -32.85
N GLY A 109 -36.59 -11.71 -33.16
CA GLY A 109 -37.39 -11.57 -34.37
C GLY A 109 -36.76 -12.03 -35.68
N GLU A 110 -36.90 -13.31 -36.01
CA GLU A 110 -37.05 -13.71 -37.42
C GLU A 110 -38.47 -13.35 -37.89
N GLU A 111 -38.50 -12.27 -38.68
CA GLU A 111 -39.40 -12.01 -39.81
C GLU A 111 -40.90 -12.31 -39.65
N ASP A 112 -41.62 -11.29 -39.18
CA ASP A 112 -42.95 -10.96 -39.71
C ASP A 112 -42.72 -10.37 -41.11
N GLY A 113 -42.82 -11.19 -42.17
CA GLY A 113 -42.33 -10.76 -43.48
C GLY A 113 -42.59 -11.65 -44.70
N LYS A 114 -43.74 -12.35 -44.78
CA LYS A 114 -44.52 -12.58 -46.03
C LYS A 114 -45.74 -13.47 -45.82
#